data_AF-A0A926BTX3-F1
#
_entry.id   AF-A0A926BTX3-F1
#
_cell.length_a   1.000
_cell.length_b   1.000
_cell.length_c   1.000
_cell.angle_alpha   90.00
_cell.angle_beta   90.00
_cell.angle_gamma   90.00
#
_symmetry.space_group_name_H-M   'P 1'
#
loop_
_entity.id
_entity.type
_entity.pdbx_description
1 polymer ?
#
loop_
_entity_poly.entity_id
_entity_poly.type
_entity_poly.pdbx_seq_one_letter_code
_entity_poly.pdbx_strand_id
1 'polypeptide(L)'
;CSRADGVADTRTPFAFDELYRIAVQLESLFGGALDIEWVSRESSVSIVQCRPITVSAERRVHWSNTNVNENYPGPITPLLYSIARDAYYNYFKNLARLLQVPRDAISDLEPDFANIIGAFGCRMYYNMTSIHNVIARSPFAKLLRGAFDNFVGYAQGDVSAQGKRRARNVVRFASSFIALNYRLPDNVRAFEARADAYAREYTAALELPALRASFHQFIEIRMHGWYRASLADFFAMVHHGLLGAYCRRYFADDASGVHNTLVQAIPGLVSSKPVAEIWRIAQMIRADERTLEVLRSCTSTEVLLYLRGERMAHSPTTRAIDDYLETWGFRCSGELMLTVDAYCDAPERFIDLLRGYVDQPGPDPDITINAKAEERRNFTRSLRRVLVRKRGLLAPLAFVDIAAMHILVRLCIGGIASRERVRLKQALLYHRFKIVLKRIGAQLVSADVIDNADDIMYLRHEEIAELLAMSQLLPGATREIVSARRIEFSLASTKVYPDDFSTAAGAQ
;
A
#
# COMPACT_ATOMS: atom_id res chain seq x y z
N CYS A 1 -31.42 -2.60 28.43
CA CYS A 1 -31.76 -3.96 28.92
C CYS A 1 -31.91 -4.91 27.75
N SER A 2 -30.83 -5.55 27.31
CA SER A 2 -30.89 -6.61 26.30
C SER A 2 -31.00 -7.95 26.99
N ARG A 3 -32.03 -8.75 26.65
CA ARG A 3 -32.02 -10.19 26.88
C ARG A 3 -30.99 -10.80 25.92
N ALA A 4 -29.73 -10.84 26.35
CA ALA A 4 -28.83 -11.87 25.86
C ALA A 4 -29.21 -13.16 26.59
N ASP A 5 -29.32 -14.23 25.82
CA ASP A 5 -29.54 -15.61 26.25
C ASP A 5 -31.00 -15.99 26.54
N GLY A 6 -31.52 -16.89 25.69
CA GLY A 6 -32.88 -17.40 25.63
C GLY A 6 -33.30 -18.25 26.84
N VAL A 7 -33.25 -17.68 28.03
CA VAL A 7 -33.88 -18.19 29.24
C VAL A 7 -34.97 -17.20 29.63
N ALA A 8 -36.22 -17.64 29.59
CA ALA A 8 -37.37 -16.86 30.04
C ALA A 8 -37.32 -16.71 31.56
N ASP A 9 -36.62 -15.70 32.07
CA ASP A 9 -36.78 -15.24 33.45
C ASP A 9 -37.79 -14.08 33.50
N THR A 10 -38.93 -14.36 34.11
CA THR A 10 -40.13 -13.55 34.28
C THR A 10 -40.05 -12.70 35.56
N ARG A 11 -39.02 -11.84 35.69
CA ARG A 11 -38.80 -11.00 36.90
C ARG A 11 -38.72 -9.50 36.62
N THR A 12 -39.39 -9.01 35.58
CA THR A 12 -39.57 -7.57 35.44
C THR A 12 -40.87 -7.16 36.13
N PRO A 13 -40.91 -6.10 36.95
CA PRO A 13 -42.13 -5.65 37.65
C PRO A 13 -43.16 -4.98 36.72
N PHE A 14 -43.02 -5.18 35.41
CA PHE A 14 -43.80 -4.57 34.33
C PHE A 14 -43.87 -5.52 33.14
N ALA A 15 -44.84 -5.33 32.24
CA ALA A 15 -45.03 -6.17 31.06
C ALA A 15 -43.94 -5.92 29.98
N PHE A 16 -42.75 -6.52 30.17
CA PHE A 16 -41.60 -6.32 29.28
C PHE A 16 -41.89 -6.66 27.80
N ASP A 17 -42.58 -7.76 27.54
CA ASP A 17 -42.86 -8.19 26.16
C ASP A 17 -43.86 -7.24 25.45
N GLU A 18 -44.74 -6.58 26.22
CA GLU A 18 -45.63 -5.53 25.72
C GLU A 18 -44.83 -4.25 25.42
N LEU A 19 -44.00 -3.80 26.38
CA LEU A 19 -43.11 -2.64 26.19
C LEU A 19 -42.19 -2.82 24.99
N TYR A 20 -41.58 -4.00 24.83
CA TYR A 20 -40.70 -4.31 23.70
C TYR A 20 -41.45 -4.24 22.36
N ARG A 21 -42.67 -4.79 22.30
CA ARG A 21 -43.51 -4.74 21.09
C ARG A 21 -43.86 -3.29 20.73
N ILE A 22 -44.23 -2.48 21.70
CA ILE A 22 -44.53 -1.06 21.51
C ILE A 22 -43.27 -0.31 21.03
N ALA A 23 -42.11 -0.57 21.63
CA ALA A 23 -40.84 0.06 21.23
C ALA A 23 -40.46 -0.25 19.77
N VAL A 24 -40.59 -1.52 19.33
CA VAL A 24 -40.32 -1.91 17.93
C VAL A 24 -41.33 -1.28 16.96
N GLN A 25 -42.60 -1.19 17.35
CA GLN A 25 -43.62 -0.51 16.54
C GLN A 25 -43.34 0.98 16.40
N LEU A 26 -42.94 1.65 17.49
CA LEU A 26 -42.58 3.07 17.46
C LEU A 26 -41.31 3.29 16.62
N GLU A 27 -40.28 2.48 16.76
CA GLU A 27 -39.06 2.58 15.94
C GLU A 27 -39.39 2.45 14.44
N SER A 28 -40.27 1.50 14.08
CA SER A 28 -40.73 1.35 12.70
C SER A 28 -41.59 2.54 12.22
N LEU A 29 -42.39 3.15 13.10
CA LEU A 29 -43.27 4.27 12.75
C LEU A 29 -42.47 5.56 12.52
N PHE A 30 -41.46 5.83 13.36
CA PHE A 30 -40.63 7.03 13.30
C PHE A 30 -39.40 6.87 12.40
N GLY A 31 -39.10 5.65 11.94
CA GLY A 31 -38.03 5.37 10.97
C GLY A 31 -36.61 5.53 11.52
N GLY A 32 -36.42 5.44 12.83
CA GLY A 32 -35.12 5.63 13.47
C GLY A 32 -35.15 5.35 14.97
N ALA A 33 -33.96 5.37 15.60
CA ALA A 33 -33.81 5.10 17.02
C ALA A 33 -34.49 6.17 17.89
N LEU A 34 -35.20 5.72 18.92
CA LEU A 34 -36.02 6.55 19.79
C LEU A 34 -35.58 6.46 21.24
N ASP A 35 -35.64 7.61 21.92
CA ASP A 35 -35.64 7.70 23.37
C ASP A 35 -37.09 7.68 23.84
N ILE A 36 -37.47 6.61 24.56
CA ILE A 36 -38.85 6.29 24.92
C ILE A 36 -38.98 6.29 26.45
N GLU A 37 -39.74 7.25 26.96
CA GLU A 37 -40.15 7.26 28.36
C GLU A 37 -41.51 6.58 28.49
N TRP A 38 -41.63 5.69 29.46
CA TRP A 38 -42.82 4.87 29.68
C TRP A 38 -43.09 4.72 31.16
N VAL A 39 -44.36 4.43 31.47
CA VAL A 39 -44.83 4.10 32.81
C VAL A 39 -45.56 2.76 32.76
N SER A 40 -45.44 1.98 33.83
CA SER A 40 -46.19 0.73 33.98
C SER A 40 -47.14 0.85 35.16
N ARG A 41 -48.38 0.43 34.96
CA ARG A 41 -49.37 0.23 36.02
C ARG A 41 -49.93 -1.17 35.87
N GLU A 42 -49.76 -1.98 36.92
CA GLU A 42 -50.15 -3.40 36.93
C GLU A 42 -49.55 -4.15 35.73
N SER A 43 -50.39 -4.67 34.83
CA SER A 43 -50.00 -5.43 33.65
C SER A 43 -49.95 -4.59 32.37
N SER A 44 -50.13 -3.27 32.46
CA SER A 44 -50.25 -2.37 31.31
C SER A 44 -49.11 -1.36 31.22
N VAL A 45 -48.60 -1.17 30.00
CA VAL A 45 -47.54 -0.21 29.69
C VAL A 45 -48.11 0.98 28.91
N SER A 46 -47.81 2.19 29.35
CA SER A 46 -48.16 3.43 28.65
C SER A 46 -46.92 4.25 28.31
N ILE A 47 -46.86 4.78 27.08
CA ILE A 47 -45.76 5.65 26.63
C ILE A 47 -46.10 7.09 27.00
N VAL A 48 -45.22 7.75 27.75
CA VAL A 48 -45.43 9.13 28.21
C VAL A 48 -44.68 10.14 27.35
N GLN A 49 -43.54 9.74 26.77
CA GLN A 49 -42.78 10.57 25.85
C GLN A 49 -42.04 9.68 24.85
N CYS A 50 -41.95 10.15 23.61
CA CYS A 50 -41.18 9.52 22.57
C CYS A 50 -40.49 10.61 21.73
N ARG A 51 -39.16 10.59 21.68
CA ARG A 51 -38.37 11.55 20.89
C ARG A 51 -37.28 10.84 20.08
N PRO A 52 -36.96 11.29 18.86
CA PRO A 52 -35.80 10.78 18.12
C PRO A 52 -34.52 10.98 18.92
N ILE A 53 -33.64 9.98 18.94
CA ILE A 53 -32.29 10.14 19.48
C ILE A 53 -31.53 11.05 18.51
N THR A 54 -31.29 12.31 18.91
CA THR A 54 -30.56 13.33 18.14
C THR A 54 -29.05 13.31 18.37
N VAL A 55 -28.57 12.47 19.29
CA VAL A 55 -27.13 12.18 19.38
C VAL A 55 -26.77 11.39 18.13
N SER A 56 -26.36 12.12 17.08
CA SER A 56 -25.57 11.53 16.00
C SER A 56 -24.43 10.81 16.69
N ALA A 57 -24.46 9.47 16.74
CA ALA A 57 -23.32 8.69 17.17
C ALA A 57 -22.10 9.31 16.49
N GLU A 58 -21.18 9.88 17.29
CA GLU A 58 -19.98 10.51 16.73
C GLU A 58 -19.38 9.50 15.78
N ARG A 59 -19.41 9.80 14.47
CA ARG A 59 -18.93 8.86 13.47
C ARG A 59 -17.45 8.65 13.77
N ARG A 60 -17.12 7.47 14.30
CA ARG A 60 -15.74 7.10 14.56
C ARG A 60 -15.05 6.87 13.24
N VAL A 61 -13.92 7.53 13.06
CA VAL A 61 -13.02 7.32 11.94
C VAL A 61 -11.89 6.43 12.43
N HIS A 62 -11.70 5.29 11.78
CA HIS A 62 -10.67 4.33 12.15
C HIS A 62 -9.41 4.57 11.33
N TRP A 63 -8.29 4.74 12.02
CA TRP A 63 -6.98 4.99 11.45
C TRP A 63 -6.07 3.80 11.70
N SER A 64 -5.28 3.44 10.70
CA SER A 64 -4.32 2.35 10.79
C SER A 64 -3.06 2.64 9.97
N ASN A 65 -1.88 2.40 10.50
CA ASN A 65 -0.63 2.51 9.76
C ASN A 65 -0.18 1.20 9.08
N THR A 66 -1.00 0.14 9.13
CA THR A 66 -0.59 -1.17 8.61
C THR A 66 -0.29 -1.10 7.12
N ASN A 67 0.84 -1.71 6.71
CA ASN A 67 1.43 -1.66 5.37
C ASN A 67 1.88 -0.28 4.87
N VAL A 68 1.23 0.81 5.29
CA VAL A 68 1.65 2.18 4.95
C VAL A 68 3.05 2.45 5.49
N ASN A 69 3.34 2.02 6.71
CA ASN A 69 4.65 2.16 7.35
C ASN A 69 5.78 1.42 6.60
N GLU A 70 5.49 0.34 5.87
CA GLU A 70 6.49 -0.34 5.03
C GLU A 70 6.92 0.56 3.87
N ASN A 71 5.97 1.29 3.29
CA ASN A 71 6.21 2.19 2.16
C ASN A 71 6.78 3.54 2.62
N TYR A 72 6.35 4.01 3.80
CA TYR A 72 6.71 5.29 4.40
C TYR A 72 7.13 5.08 5.88
N PRO A 73 8.34 4.55 6.12
CA PRO A 73 8.77 4.13 7.46
C PRO A 73 9.09 5.29 8.41
N GLY A 74 9.28 6.49 7.88
CA GLY A 74 9.66 7.68 8.64
C GLY A 74 8.66 8.84 8.51
N PRO A 75 8.95 9.96 9.18
CA PRO A 75 8.16 11.19 9.05
C PRO A 75 8.12 11.70 7.60
N ILE A 76 6.91 11.97 7.07
CA ILE A 76 6.67 12.44 5.71
C ILE A 76 6.52 13.95 5.65
N THR A 77 7.19 14.58 4.69
CA THR A 77 7.14 16.03 4.52
C THR A 77 5.82 16.50 3.88
N PRO A 78 5.46 17.79 3.97
CA PRO A 78 4.31 18.36 3.27
C PRO A 78 4.26 18.03 1.77
N LEU A 79 5.41 18.03 1.09
CA LEU A 79 5.50 17.66 -0.32
C LEU A 79 5.08 16.22 -0.56
N LEU A 80 5.69 15.30 0.19
CA LEU A 80 5.41 13.87 0.02
C LEU A 80 3.95 13.56 0.39
N TYR A 81 3.44 14.16 1.47
CA TYR A 81 2.05 13.96 1.90
C TYR A 81 1.05 14.45 0.85
N SER A 82 1.23 15.65 0.31
CA SER A 82 0.33 16.20 -0.72
C SER A 82 0.29 15.33 -1.99
N ILE A 83 1.45 14.85 -2.45
CA ILE A 83 1.52 13.90 -3.59
C ILE A 83 0.84 12.57 -3.25
N ALA A 84 1.10 12.02 -2.06
CA ALA A 84 0.51 10.76 -1.65
C ALA A 84 -1.02 10.87 -1.54
N ARG A 85 -1.53 11.94 -0.92
CA ARG A 85 -2.97 12.15 -0.70
C ARG A 85 -3.72 12.15 -2.01
N ASP A 86 -3.26 12.92 -2.98
CA ASP A 86 -3.90 13.03 -4.29
C ASP A 86 -3.70 11.75 -5.13
N ALA A 87 -2.56 11.08 -5.00
CA ALA A 87 -2.33 9.81 -5.70
C ALA A 87 -3.26 8.70 -5.17
N TYR A 88 -3.48 8.63 -3.85
CA TYR A 88 -4.40 7.67 -3.23
C TYR A 88 -5.86 7.99 -3.57
N TYR A 89 -6.23 9.28 -3.60
CA TYR A 89 -7.53 9.74 -4.10
C TYR A 89 -7.80 9.18 -5.51
N ASN A 90 -6.88 9.44 -6.45
CA ASN A 90 -7.01 9.01 -7.83
C ASN A 90 -6.96 7.47 -7.96
N TYR A 91 -6.11 6.80 -7.19
CA TYR A 91 -6.01 5.35 -7.14
C TYR A 91 -7.36 4.71 -6.82
N PHE A 92 -7.97 5.08 -5.69
CA PHE A 92 -9.21 4.45 -5.22
C PHE A 92 -10.39 4.82 -6.10
N LYS A 93 -10.45 6.07 -6.58
CA LYS A 93 -11.51 6.52 -7.48
C LYS A 93 -11.45 5.83 -8.84
N ASN A 94 -10.26 5.66 -9.41
CA ASN A 94 -10.08 4.91 -10.66
C ASN A 94 -10.36 3.42 -10.47
N LEU A 95 -9.95 2.83 -9.35
CA LEU A 95 -10.29 1.46 -9.02
C LEU A 95 -11.81 1.27 -8.90
N ALA A 96 -12.53 2.16 -8.21
CA ALA A 96 -13.99 2.11 -8.11
C ALA A 96 -14.67 2.13 -9.50
N ARG A 97 -14.18 2.97 -10.43
CA ARG A 97 -14.66 3.00 -11.82
C ARG A 97 -14.41 1.66 -12.54
N LEU A 98 -13.23 1.09 -12.37
CA LEU A 98 -12.86 -0.20 -12.96
C LEU A 98 -13.74 -1.34 -12.41
N LEU A 99 -14.05 -1.29 -11.11
CA LEU A 99 -14.96 -2.20 -10.40
C LEU A 99 -16.44 -1.92 -10.69
N GLN A 100 -16.76 -1.13 -11.70
CA GLN A 100 -18.13 -0.86 -12.16
C GLN A 100 -19.04 -0.26 -11.08
N VAL A 101 -18.47 0.50 -10.13
CA VAL A 101 -19.26 1.27 -9.16
C VAL A 101 -20.07 2.34 -9.93
N PRO A 102 -21.39 2.46 -9.71
CA PRO A 102 -22.23 3.44 -10.37
C PRO A 102 -21.75 4.89 -10.20
N ARG A 103 -21.97 5.76 -11.18
CA ARG A 103 -21.46 7.15 -11.18
C ARG A 103 -22.02 7.99 -10.02
N ASP A 104 -23.30 7.81 -9.71
CA ASP A 104 -23.96 8.42 -8.56
C ASP A 104 -23.30 7.97 -7.24
N ALA A 105 -23.02 6.67 -7.10
CA ALA A 105 -22.32 6.15 -5.93
C ALA A 105 -20.87 6.65 -5.83
N ILE A 106 -20.17 6.89 -6.95
CA ILE A 106 -18.84 7.52 -6.95
C ILE A 106 -18.93 8.97 -6.45
N SER A 107 -19.97 9.71 -6.83
CA SER A 107 -20.19 11.07 -6.35
C SER A 107 -20.46 11.10 -4.84
N ASP A 108 -21.26 10.16 -4.32
CA ASP A 108 -21.53 10.01 -2.88
C ASP A 108 -20.25 9.75 -2.06
N LEU A 109 -19.24 9.11 -2.69
CA LEU A 109 -17.99 8.66 -2.06
C LEU A 109 -16.87 9.70 -2.14
N GLU A 110 -17.08 10.90 -2.68
CA GLU A 110 -16.00 11.90 -2.76
C GLU A 110 -15.35 12.26 -1.42
N PRO A 111 -16.11 12.42 -0.32
CA PRO A 111 -15.51 12.60 0.99
C PRO A 111 -14.61 11.43 1.40
N ASP A 112 -14.98 10.19 1.03
CA ASP A 112 -14.18 9.01 1.33
C ASP A 112 -12.90 8.95 0.48
N PHE A 113 -13.00 9.25 -0.83
CA PHE A 113 -11.82 9.29 -1.72
C PHE A 113 -10.83 10.37 -1.26
N ALA A 114 -11.30 11.56 -0.86
CA ALA A 114 -10.46 12.67 -0.43
C ALA A 114 -9.72 12.40 0.90
N ASN A 115 -10.18 11.39 1.65
CA ASN A 115 -9.70 11.04 2.98
C ASN A 115 -9.31 9.56 3.09
N ILE A 116 -8.80 8.95 2.01
CA ILE A 116 -8.25 7.58 2.05
C ILE A 116 -7.03 7.48 2.98
N ILE A 117 -6.21 8.52 3.01
CA ILE A 117 -5.06 8.64 3.92
C ILE A 117 -5.12 9.92 4.74
N GLY A 118 -4.57 9.85 5.95
CA GLY A 118 -4.36 10.97 6.86
C GLY A 118 -2.90 11.00 7.33
N ALA A 119 -2.52 12.06 8.03
CA ALA A 119 -1.22 12.17 8.66
C ALA A 119 -1.34 12.59 10.13
N PHE A 120 -0.64 11.88 11.01
CA PHE A 120 -0.59 12.13 12.45
C PHE A 120 0.85 12.00 12.93
N GLY A 121 1.38 13.02 13.62
CA GLY A 121 2.80 13.05 14.02
C GLY A 121 3.75 12.95 12.81
N CYS A 122 3.35 13.57 11.70
CA CYS A 122 4.03 13.46 10.40
C CYS A 122 4.15 12.00 9.88
N ARG A 123 3.36 11.04 10.35
CA ARG A 123 3.31 9.67 9.83
C ARG A 123 2.00 9.43 9.10
N MET A 124 2.01 8.57 8.08
CA MET A 124 0.84 8.31 7.24
C MET A 124 -0.01 7.17 7.80
N TYR A 125 -1.32 7.36 7.75
CA TYR A 125 -2.33 6.39 8.20
C TYR A 125 -3.39 6.19 7.12
N TYR A 126 -3.80 4.95 6.90
CA TYR A 126 -5.04 4.65 6.18
C TYR A 126 -6.24 5.05 7.02
N ASN A 127 -7.21 5.68 6.38
CA ASN A 127 -8.55 5.82 6.90
C ASN A 127 -9.35 4.57 6.52
N MET A 128 -9.40 3.60 7.44
CA MET A 128 -10.07 2.33 7.20
C MET A 128 -11.58 2.50 7.03
N THR A 129 -12.18 3.52 7.67
CA THR A 129 -13.59 3.86 7.48
C THR A 129 -13.88 4.27 6.03
N SER A 130 -13.09 5.20 5.48
CA SER A 130 -13.23 5.65 4.08
C SER A 130 -13.00 4.50 3.10
N ILE A 131 -11.95 3.71 3.30
CA ILE A 131 -11.63 2.57 2.43
C ILE A 131 -12.76 1.53 2.46
N HIS A 132 -13.28 1.19 3.64
CA HIS A 132 -14.37 0.24 3.76
C HIS A 132 -15.67 0.77 3.16
N ASN A 133 -15.96 2.07 3.24
CA ASN A 133 -17.10 2.69 2.57
C ASN A 133 -16.98 2.55 1.04
N VAL A 134 -15.79 2.79 0.47
CA VAL A 134 -15.54 2.61 -0.97
C VAL A 134 -15.73 1.14 -1.38
N ILE A 135 -15.15 0.19 -0.64
CA ILE A 135 -15.27 -1.24 -0.94
C ILE A 135 -16.72 -1.71 -0.78
N ALA A 136 -17.47 -1.19 0.21
CA ALA A 136 -18.87 -1.55 0.45
C ALA A 136 -19.80 -1.20 -0.73
N ARG A 137 -19.42 -0.24 -1.59
CA ARG A 137 -20.16 0.11 -2.82
C ARG A 137 -19.79 -0.76 -4.03
N SER A 138 -18.81 -1.65 -3.91
CA SER A 138 -18.34 -2.51 -5.00
C SER A 138 -19.08 -3.86 -5.05
N PRO A 139 -19.28 -4.47 -6.24
CA PRO A 139 -19.69 -5.87 -6.35
C PRO A 139 -18.75 -6.78 -5.55
N PHE A 140 -19.30 -7.82 -4.92
CA PHE A 140 -18.54 -8.75 -4.06
C PHE A 140 -17.81 -8.08 -2.88
N ALA A 141 -18.36 -6.98 -2.33
CA ALA A 141 -17.78 -6.21 -1.22
C ALA A 141 -17.19 -7.06 -0.08
N LYS A 142 -17.90 -8.11 0.38
CA LYS A 142 -17.39 -8.99 1.46
C LYS A 142 -16.08 -9.70 1.09
N LEU A 143 -15.96 -10.15 -0.16
CA LEU A 143 -14.76 -10.81 -0.67
C LEU A 143 -13.63 -9.78 -0.83
N LEU A 144 -13.92 -8.63 -1.44
CA LEU A 144 -12.93 -7.58 -1.68
C LEU A 144 -12.38 -7.00 -0.38
N ARG A 145 -13.24 -6.75 0.61
CA ARG A 145 -12.82 -6.31 1.94
C ARG A 145 -11.96 -7.35 2.62
N GLY A 146 -12.42 -8.60 2.68
CA GLY A 146 -11.60 -9.67 3.27
C GLY A 146 -10.25 -9.86 2.56
N ALA A 147 -10.19 -9.67 1.24
CA ALA A 147 -8.92 -9.70 0.52
C ALA A 147 -8.03 -8.48 0.83
N PHE A 148 -8.61 -7.28 0.93
CA PHE A 148 -7.92 -6.04 1.28
C PHE A 148 -7.38 -6.09 2.71
N ASP A 149 -8.21 -6.40 3.70
CA ASP A 149 -7.85 -6.47 5.12
C ASP A 149 -6.68 -7.44 5.34
N ASN A 150 -6.73 -8.63 4.72
CA ASN A 150 -5.63 -9.59 4.78
C ASN A 150 -4.37 -9.11 4.03
N PHE A 151 -4.53 -8.34 2.96
CA PHE A 151 -3.42 -7.82 2.16
C PHE A 151 -2.68 -6.68 2.88
N VAL A 152 -3.42 -5.81 3.57
CA VAL A 152 -2.82 -4.72 4.36
C VAL A 152 -2.49 -5.14 5.78
N GLY A 153 -3.09 -6.21 6.31
CA GLY A 153 -2.88 -6.71 7.67
C GLY A 153 -3.83 -6.14 8.73
N TYR A 154 -5.00 -5.62 8.34
CA TYR A 154 -5.97 -5.01 9.25
C TYR A 154 -6.90 -6.05 9.89
N ALA A 155 -7.00 -6.09 11.23
CA ALA A 155 -7.69 -7.15 11.96
C ALA A 155 -9.05 -6.75 12.57
N GLN A 156 -9.42 -5.46 12.58
CA GLN A 156 -10.59 -4.99 13.37
C GLN A 156 -11.95 -5.15 12.67
N GLY A 157 -11.99 -5.77 11.50
CA GLY A 157 -13.23 -6.07 10.78
C GLY A 157 -13.91 -4.85 10.12
N ASP A 158 -15.20 -4.97 9.84
CA ASP A 158 -15.95 -4.00 9.02
C ASP A 158 -16.29 -2.71 9.78
N VAL A 159 -15.48 -1.68 9.58
CA VAL A 159 -15.70 -0.32 10.12
C VAL A 159 -16.40 0.65 9.16
N SER A 160 -17.15 0.13 8.16
CA SER A 160 -17.92 1.00 7.26
C SER A 160 -19.06 1.73 7.99
N ALA A 161 -19.20 3.02 7.73
CA ALA A 161 -20.23 3.88 8.33
C ALA A 161 -21.48 4.03 7.45
N GLN A 162 -21.42 3.59 6.17
CA GLN A 162 -22.53 3.66 5.23
C GLN A 162 -23.26 2.32 5.08
N GLY A 163 -24.60 2.36 5.04
CA GLY A 163 -25.44 1.18 4.85
C GLY A 163 -25.17 0.45 3.52
N LYS A 164 -25.31 -0.88 3.53
CA LYS A 164 -25.08 -1.76 2.37
C LYS A 164 -26.06 -1.42 1.23
N ARG A 165 -25.58 -0.74 0.17
CA ARG A 165 -26.34 -0.58 -1.07
C ARG A 165 -26.01 -1.72 -2.04
N ARG A 166 -27.04 -2.36 -2.61
CA ARG A 166 -26.89 -3.50 -3.51
C ARG A 166 -26.22 -3.05 -4.81
N ALA A 167 -25.03 -3.58 -5.09
CA ALA A 167 -24.34 -3.32 -6.34
C ALA A 167 -25.18 -3.81 -7.54
N ARG A 168 -25.44 -2.92 -8.50
CA ARG A 168 -26.00 -3.28 -9.81
C ARG A 168 -24.86 -3.80 -10.70
N ASN A 169 -25.17 -4.54 -11.76
CA ASN A 169 -24.22 -4.89 -12.83
C ASN A 169 -23.12 -5.94 -12.51
N VAL A 170 -23.44 -6.99 -11.74
CA VAL A 170 -22.49 -8.10 -11.44
C VAL A 170 -21.93 -8.77 -12.71
N VAL A 171 -22.74 -8.95 -13.75
CA VAL A 171 -22.30 -9.55 -15.02
C VAL A 171 -21.25 -8.67 -15.71
N ARG A 172 -21.50 -7.37 -15.77
CA ARG A 172 -20.56 -6.39 -16.34
C ARG A 172 -19.28 -6.33 -15.53
N PHE A 173 -19.37 -6.40 -14.20
CA PHE A 173 -18.20 -6.51 -13.34
C PHE A 173 -17.38 -7.76 -13.68
N ALA A 174 -18.00 -8.93 -13.78
CA ALA A 174 -17.30 -10.17 -14.09
C ALA A 174 -16.61 -10.11 -15.47
N SER A 175 -17.30 -9.60 -16.49
CA SER A 175 -16.70 -9.44 -17.83
C SER A 175 -15.54 -8.43 -17.83
N SER A 176 -15.69 -7.30 -17.12
CA SER A 176 -14.62 -6.30 -16.99
C SER A 176 -13.43 -6.84 -16.21
N PHE A 177 -13.66 -7.58 -15.12
CA PHE A 177 -12.63 -8.22 -14.31
C PHE A 177 -11.78 -9.19 -15.16
N ILE A 178 -12.42 -10.06 -15.93
CA ILE A 178 -11.73 -11.01 -16.82
C ILE A 178 -10.91 -10.26 -17.89
N ALA A 179 -11.51 -9.26 -18.54
CA ALA A 179 -10.83 -8.48 -19.57
C ALA A 179 -9.62 -7.70 -19.02
N LEU A 180 -9.76 -7.10 -17.84
CA LEU A 180 -8.67 -6.36 -17.17
C LEU A 180 -7.56 -7.30 -16.72
N ASN A 181 -7.89 -8.49 -16.21
CA ASN A 181 -6.91 -9.50 -15.83
C ASN A 181 -6.13 -9.99 -17.05
N TYR A 182 -6.81 -10.27 -18.16
CA TYR A 182 -6.17 -10.70 -19.40
C TYR A 182 -5.21 -9.63 -19.95
N ARG A 183 -5.57 -8.35 -19.85
CA ARG A 183 -4.74 -7.20 -20.28
C ARG A 183 -3.72 -6.76 -19.24
N LEU A 184 -3.64 -7.39 -18.07
CA LEU A 184 -2.72 -6.99 -17.00
C LEU A 184 -1.26 -6.93 -17.48
N PRO A 185 -0.71 -7.92 -18.21
CA PRO A 185 0.67 -7.85 -18.68
C PRO A 185 0.95 -6.66 -19.61
N ASP A 186 -0.01 -6.31 -20.48
CA ASP A 186 0.10 -5.13 -21.36
C ASP A 186 0.06 -3.83 -20.57
N ASN A 187 -0.85 -3.73 -19.59
CA ASN A 187 -0.94 -2.57 -18.71
C ASN A 187 0.37 -2.34 -17.93
N VAL A 188 0.96 -3.41 -17.40
CA VAL A 188 2.25 -3.36 -16.69
C VAL A 188 3.37 -2.93 -17.63
N ARG A 189 3.49 -3.53 -18.82
CA ARG A 189 4.50 -3.13 -19.82
C ARG A 189 4.36 -1.67 -20.23
N ALA A 190 3.13 -1.21 -20.45
CA ALA A 190 2.87 0.17 -20.82
C ALA A 190 3.24 1.16 -19.70
N PHE A 191 3.02 0.78 -18.43
CA PHE A 191 3.46 1.56 -17.28
C PHE A 191 4.99 1.57 -17.15
N GLU A 192 5.65 0.41 -17.28
CA GLU A 192 7.11 0.32 -17.24
C GLU A 192 7.75 1.18 -18.33
N ALA A 193 7.25 1.12 -19.57
CA ALA A 193 7.74 1.93 -20.67
C ALA A 193 7.59 3.44 -20.38
N ARG A 194 6.48 3.85 -19.74
CA ARG A 194 6.25 5.24 -19.31
C ARG A 194 7.24 5.66 -18.23
N ALA A 195 7.48 4.81 -17.24
CA ALA A 195 8.45 5.06 -16.17
C ALA A 195 9.88 5.14 -16.69
N ASP A 196 10.25 4.26 -17.61
CA ASP A 196 11.57 4.23 -18.24
C ASP A 196 11.79 5.42 -19.17
N ALA A 197 10.75 5.90 -19.85
CA ALA A 197 10.82 7.14 -20.62
C ALA A 197 11.10 8.34 -19.71
N TYR A 198 10.33 8.50 -18.62
CA TYR A 198 10.59 9.54 -17.61
C TYR A 198 12.02 9.45 -17.06
N ALA A 199 12.48 8.23 -16.75
CA ALA A 199 13.82 7.99 -16.23
C ALA A 199 14.95 8.19 -17.24
N ARG A 200 14.68 8.33 -18.54
CA ARG A 200 15.67 8.78 -19.53
C ARG A 200 15.61 10.30 -19.74
N GLU A 201 14.40 10.85 -19.80
CA GLU A 201 14.15 12.26 -20.08
C GLU A 201 14.62 13.18 -18.95
N TYR A 202 14.57 12.74 -17.68
CA TYR A 202 14.96 13.58 -16.53
C TYR A 202 16.43 14.05 -16.57
N THR A 203 17.33 13.27 -17.19
CA THR A 203 18.77 13.59 -17.25
C THR A 203 19.00 14.90 -17.99
N ALA A 204 18.20 15.17 -19.04
CA ALA A 204 18.29 16.39 -19.85
C ALA A 204 17.64 17.62 -19.18
N ALA A 205 16.86 17.43 -18.12
CA ALA A 205 16.19 18.52 -17.42
C ALA A 205 17.16 19.27 -16.49
N LEU A 206 17.82 20.29 -17.02
CA LEU A 206 18.75 21.16 -16.28
C LEU A 206 18.19 22.56 -16.07
N GLU A 207 17.53 23.10 -17.09
CA GLU A 207 16.94 24.44 -17.08
C GLU A 207 15.50 24.44 -16.56
N LEU A 208 15.06 25.57 -16.00
CA LEU A 208 13.75 25.72 -15.35
C LEU A 208 12.56 25.24 -16.20
N PRO A 209 12.45 25.53 -17.52
CA PRO A 209 11.34 25.02 -18.34
C PRO A 209 11.32 23.49 -18.44
N ALA A 210 12.48 22.87 -18.57
CA ALA A 210 12.61 21.41 -18.65
C ALA A 210 12.35 20.76 -17.27
N LEU A 211 12.82 21.38 -16.19
CA LEU A 211 12.52 20.96 -14.82
C LEU A 211 11.01 21.03 -14.53
N ARG A 212 10.34 22.10 -14.94
CA ARG A 212 8.89 22.25 -14.84
C ARG A 212 8.14 21.17 -15.61
N ALA A 213 8.54 20.91 -16.85
CA ALA A 213 7.94 19.84 -17.65
C ALA A 213 8.12 18.47 -16.98
N SER A 214 9.32 18.17 -16.47
CA SER A 214 9.61 16.92 -15.76
C SER A 214 8.80 16.79 -14.47
N PHE A 215 8.70 17.86 -13.66
CA PHE A 215 7.87 17.89 -12.46
C PHE A 215 6.41 17.53 -12.77
N HIS A 216 5.79 18.23 -13.73
CA HIS A 216 4.40 17.94 -14.10
C HIS A 216 4.24 16.55 -14.73
N GLN A 217 5.23 16.06 -15.47
CA GLN A 217 5.20 14.72 -16.04
C GLN A 217 5.16 13.65 -14.94
N PHE A 218 5.92 13.83 -13.85
CA PHE A 218 5.84 12.94 -12.68
C PHE A 218 4.47 12.98 -12.02
N ILE A 219 3.94 14.19 -11.75
CA ILE A 219 2.62 14.37 -11.16
C ILE A 219 1.56 13.69 -12.03
N GLU A 220 1.60 13.88 -13.36
CA GLU A 220 0.68 13.24 -14.29
C GLU A 220 0.76 11.71 -14.26
N ILE A 221 1.97 11.15 -14.20
CA ILE A 221 2.17 9.70 -14.06
C ILE A 221 1.53 9.20 -12.75
N ARG A 222 1.71 9.92 -11.64
CA ARG A 222 1.19 9.54 -10.31
C ARG A 222 -0.32 9.69 -10.19
N MET A 223 -0.91 10.75 -10.75
CA MET A 223 -2.35 11.01 -10.64
C MET A 223 -3.16 10.25 -11.68
N HIS A 224 -2.71 10.22 -12.93
CA HIS A 224 -3.51 9.72 -14.06
C HIS A 224 -2.90 8.52 -14.77
N GLY A 225 -1.57 8.34 -14.72
CA GLY A 225 -0.90 7.17 -15.30
C GLY A 225 -0.97 5.91 -14.43
N TRP A 226 -1.18 6.07 -13.12
CA TRP A 226 -0.99 5.00 -12.14
C TRP A 226 -2.08 3.91 -12.17
N TYR A 227 -3.25 4.15 -12.77
CA TYR A 227 -4.32 3.16 -12.77
C TYR A 227 -3.92 1.83 -13.44
N ARG A 228 -2.94 1.86 -14.37
CA ARG A 228 -2.40 0.64 -15.01
C ARG A 228 -1.53 -0.16 -14.04
N ALA A 229 -0.74 0.54 -13.24
CA ALA A 229 0.07 -0.01 -12.18
C ALA A 229 -0.79 -0.57 -11.04
N SER A 230 -1.84 0.14 -10.63
CA SER A 230 -2.73 -0.28 -9.53
C SER A 230 -3.44 -1.60 -9.77
N LEU A 231 -3.67 -1.98 -11.03
CA LEU A 231 -4.24 -3.29 -11.37
C LEU A 231 -3.35 -4.44 -10.91
N ALA A 232 -2.03 -4.25 -10.88
CA ALA A 232 -1.11 -5.30 -10.43
C ALA A 232 -1.30 -5.59 -8.93
N ASP A 233 -1.37 -4.55 -8.09
CA ASP A 233 -1.67 -4.70 -6.66
C ASP A 233 -3.07 -5.31 -6.45
N PHE A 234 -4.07 -4.78 -7.16
CA PHE A 234 -5.44 -5.26 -7.06
C PHE A 234 -5.57 -6.76 -7.41
N PHE A 235 -4.99 -7.20 -8.53
CA PHE A 235 -5.04 -8.60 -8.92
C PHE A 235 -4.15 -9.49 -8.06
N ALA A 236 -3.00 -9.02 -7.58
CA ALA A 236 -2.21 -9.75 -6.59
C ALA A 236 -3.03 -10.04 -5.33
N MET A 237 -3.69 -9.00 -4.78
CA MET A 237 -4.58 -9.10 -3.62
C MET A 237 -5.75 -10.07 -3.88
N VAL A 238 -6.49 -9.90 -4.98
CA VAL A 238 -7.67 -10.72 -5.28
C VAL A 238 -7.29 -12.17 -5.54
N HIS A 239 -6.28 -12.45 -6.37
CA HIS A 239 -5.87 -13.83 -6.66
C HIS A 239 -5.30 -14.52 -5.42
N HIS A 240 -4.58 -13.81 -4.56
CA HIS A 240 -4.11 -14.35 -3.29
C HIS A 240 -5.30 -14.72 -2.37
N GLY A 241 -6.29 -13.83 -2.25
CA GLY A 241 -7.51 -14.10 -1.49
C GLY A 241 -8.32 -15.28 -2.03
N LEU A 242 -8.47 -15.38 -3.36
CA LEU A 242 -9.15 -16.50 -4.04
C LEU A 242 -8.41 -17.82 -3.86
N LEU A 243 -7.08 -17.83 -3.99
CA LEU A 243 -6.26 -19.02 -3.75
C LEU A 243 -6.36 -19.48 -2.29
N GLY A 244 -6.29 -18.55 -1.33
CA GLY A 244 -6.47 -18.85 0.09
C GLY A 244 -7.85 -19.44 0.39
N ALA A 245 -8.92 -18.88 -0.21
CA ALA A 245 -10.28 -19.41 -0.07
C ALA A 245 -10.42 -20.81 -0.69
N TYR A 246 -9.81 -21.05 -1.85
CA TYR A 246 -9.72 -22.36 -2.47
C TYR A 246 -9.01 -23.36 -1.55
N CYS A 247 -7.83 -23.01 -1.01
CA CYS A 247 -7.10 -23.88 -0.11
C CYS A 247 -7.91 -24.23 1.15
N ARG A 248 -8.57 -23.25 1.80
CA ARG A 248 -9.42 -23.52 2.97
C ARG A 248 -10.55 -24.51 2.69
N ARG A 249 -11.21 -24.38 1.53
CA ARG A 249 -12.31 -25.28 1.12
C ARG A 249 -11.85 -26.75 1.05
N TYR A 250 -10.64 -27.00 0.56
CA TYR A 250 -10.17 -28.36 0.34
C TYR A 250 -9.23 -28.89 1.44
N PHE A 251 -8.67 -28.05 2.30
CA PHE A 251 -7.61 -28.47 3.24
C PHE A 251 -7.86 -28.12 4.73
N ALA A 252 -9.00 -27.49 5.10
CA ALA A 252 -9.44 -27.25 6.50
C ALA A 252 -8.31 -26.76 7.46
N ASP A 253 -8.27 -27.20 8.73
CA ASP A 253 -7.42 -26.65 9.82
C ASP A 253 -5.90 -26.59 9.54
N ASP A 254 -5.42 -27.24 8.48
CA ASP A 254 -4.02 -27.21 8.01
C ASP A 254 -3.80 -26.17 6.89
N ALA A 255 -4.78 -25.32 6.58
CA ALA A 255 -4.74 -24.37 5.46
C ALA A 255 -3.82 -23.15 5.68
N SER A 256 -3.37 -22.93 6.92
CA SER A 256 -2.41 -21.86 7.23
C SER A 256 -1.08 -22.16 6.55
N GLY A 257 -0.67 -21.30 5.61
CA GLY A 257 0.59 -21.47 4.86
C GLY A 257 0.52 -22.32 3.58
N VAL A 258 -0.53 -23.13 3.35
CA VAL A 258 -0.66 -23.97 2.12
C VAL A 258 -0.56 -23.14 0.84
N HIS A 259 -1.27 -22.01 0.80
CA HIS A 259 -1.24 -21.11 -0.35
C HIS A 259 0.13 -20.43 -0.51
N ASN A 260 0.84 -20.14 0.59
CA ASN A 260 2.21 -19.59 0.56
C ASN A 260 3.18 -20.58 -0.06
N THR A 261 3.14 -21.85 0.34
CA THR A 261 3.97 -22.91 -0.27
C THR A 261 3.66 -23.12 -1.75
N LEU A 262 2.41 -22.92 -2.18
CA LEU A 262 2.02 -23.00 -3.58
C LEU A 262 2.57 -21.85 -4.45
N VAL A 263 2.84 -20.69 -3.86
CA VAL A 263 3.31 -19.50 -4.59
C VAL A 263 4.77 -19.14 -4.31
N GLN A 264 5.47 -19.89 -3.46
CA GLN A 264 6.88 -19.65 -3.17
C GLN A 264 7.79 -19.85 -4.40
N ALA A 265 8.99 -19.25 -4.35
CA ALA A 265 10.00 -19.31 -5.41
C ALA A 265 9.43 -18.98 -6.80
N ILE A 266 8.83 -17.79 -6.92
CA ILE A 266 8.30 -17.27 -8.18
C ILE A 266 9.45 -17.17 -9.19
N PRO A 267 9.39 -17.89 -10.32
CA PRO A 267 10.47 -17.84 -11.32
C PRO A 267 10.61 -16.44 -11.91
N GLY A 268 11.85 -15.96 -12.01
CA GLY A 268 12.16 -14.67 -12.65
C GLY A 268 11.64 -13.44 -11.90
N LEU A 269 11.40 -13.55 -10.59
CA LEU A 269 10.98 -12.42 -9.76
C LEU A 269 12.06 -11.34 -9.77
N VAL A 270 11.70 -10.10 -10.14
CA VAL A 270 12.69 -9.04 -10.33
C VAL A 270 13.43 -8.67 -9.05
N SER A 271 12.77 -8.80 -7.89
CA SER A 271 13.34 -8.49 -6.57
C SER A 271 14.41 -9.50 -6.11
N SER A 272 14.54 -10.68 -6.73
CA SER A 272 15.60 -11.63 -6.38
C SER A 272 16.96 -11.30 -7.01
N LYS A 273 16.97 -10.59 -8.15
CA LYS A 273 18.20 -10.23 -8.88
C LYS A 273 19.18 -9.39 -8.04
N PRO A 274 18.77 -8.26 -7.43
CA PRO A 274 19.69 -7.46 -6.63
C PRO A 274 20.21 -8.20 -5.40
N VAL A 275 19.42 -9.11 -4.80
CA VAL A 275 19.88 -9.93 -3.67
C VAL A 275 20.98 -10.91 -4.10
N ALA A 276 20.82 -11.56 -5.26
CA ALA A 276 21.83 -12.45 -5.82
C ALA A 276 23.11 -11.68 -6.19
N GLU A 277 23.00 -10.47 -6.74
CA GLU A 277 24.16 -9.63 -7.07
C GLU A 277 24.91 -9.16 -5.83
N ILE A 278 24.21 -8.68 -4.78
CA ILE A 278 24.82 -8.35 -3.48
C ILE A 278 25.60 -9.54 -2.92
N TRP A 279 24.99 -10.73 -2.94
CA TRP A 279 25.65 -11.93 -2.44
C TRP A 279 26.92 -12.26 -3.23
N ARG A 280 26.89 -12.16 -4.57
CA ARG A 280 28.07 -12.37 -5.41
C ARG A 280 29.17 -11.36 -5.12
N ILE A 281 28.84 -10.08 -4.96
CA ILE A 281 29.81 -9.04 -4.58
C ILE A 281 30.42 -9.38 -3.22
N ALA A 282 29.62 -9.79 -2.24
CA ALA A 282 30.12 -10.20 -0.93
C ALA A 282 31.05 -11.43 -1.00
N GLN A 283 30.78 -12.39 -1.89
CA GLN A 283 31.69 -13.51 -2.16
C GLN A 283 33.01 -13.04 -2.77
N MET A 284 32.98 -12.09 -3.71
CA MET A 284 34.18 -11.52 -4.32
C MET A 284 35.04 -10.78 -3.29
N ILE A 285 34.42 -10.02 -2.38
CA ILE A 285 35.13 -9.36 -1.27
C ILE A 285 35.76 -10.40 -0.34
N ARG A 286 35.04 -11.47 0.01
CA ARG A 286 35.59 -12.55 0.86
C ARG A 286 36.77 -13.28 0.23
N ALA A 287 36.79 -13.40 -1.10
CA ALA A 287 37.87 -14.07 -1.82
C ALA A 287 39.16 -13.23 -1.92
N ASP A 288 39.08 -11.92 -1.69
CA ASP A 288 40.23 -11.01 -1.65
C ASP A 288 40.51 -10.56 -0.21
N GLU A 289 41.51 -11.20 0.41
CA GLU A 289 41.87 -10.97 1.82
C GLU A 289 42.10 -9.50 2.14
N ARG A 290 42.70 -8.74 1.22
CA ARG A 290 42.99 -7.32 1.46
C ARG A 290 41.73 -6.48 1.43
N THR A 291 40.83 -6.68 0.47
CA THR A 291 39.54 -5.99 0.42
C THR A 291 38.67 -6.36 1.64
N LEU A 292 38.69 -7.63 2.05
CA LEU A 292 37.99 -8.08 3.25
C LEU A 292 38.50 -7.38 4.52
N GLU A 293 39.83 -7.29 4.68
CA GLU A 293 40.46 -6.61 5.80
C GLU A 293 40.05 -5.12 5.83
N VAL A 294 40.11 -4.43 4.69
CA VAL A 294 39.70 -3.02 4.59
C VAL A 294 38.21 -2.85 4.92
N LEU A 295 37.33 -3.71 4.42
CA LEU A 295 35.89 -3.63 4.71
C LEU A 295 35.57 -3.76 6.21
N ARG A 296 36.34 -4.59 6.93
CA ARG A 296 36.15 -4.86 8.36
C ARG A 296 36.80 -3.83 9.27
N SER A 297 37.93 -3.27 8.87
CA SER A 297 38.74 -2.39 9.72
C SER A 297 38.52 -0.90 9.47
N CYS A 298 37.98 -0.53 8.31
CA CYS A 298 37.80 0.85 7.91
C CYS A 298 36.32 1.27 7.89
N THR A 299 36.10 2.58 7.98
CA THR A 299 34.79 3.20 7.75
C THR A 299 34.35 3.04 6.30
N SER A 300 33.04 3.14 6.04
CA SER A 300 32.49 2.96 4.69
C SER A 300 33.01 3.99 3.69
N THR A 301 33.32 5.21 4.13
CA THR A 301 33.97 6.23 3.30
C THR A 301 35.40 5.83 2.92
N GLU A 302 36.19 5.33 3.86
CA GLU A 302 37.56 4.84 3.61
C GLU A 302 37.57 3.63 2.67
N VAL A 303 36.60 2.72 2.81
CA VAL A 303 36.43 1.58 1.89
C VAL A 303 36.18 2.06 0.46
N LEU A 304 35.30 3.06 0.27
CA LEU A 304 35.06 3.64 -1.05
C LEU A 304 36.31 4.28 -1.63
N LEU A 305 37.09 5.00 -0.81
CA LEU A 305 38.37 5.58 -1.24
C LEU A 305 39.37 4.49 -1.66
N TYR A 306 39.45 3.40 -0.90
CA TYR A 306 40.28 2.24 -1.25
C TYR A 306 39.85 1.61 -2.58
N LEU A 307 38.55 1.36 -2.78
CA LEU A 307 38.00 0.76 -3.99
C LEU A 307 38.23 1.62 -5.24
N ARG A 308 38.23 2.96 -5.07
CA ARG A 308 38.48 3.95 -6.12
C ARG A 308 39.97 4.27 -6.34
N GLY A 309 40.85 3.78 -5.47
CA GLY A 309 42.30 3.97 -5.62
C GLY A 309 42.85 3.23 -6.84
N GLU A 310 43.96 3.70 -7.42
CA GLU A 310 44.52 3.20 -8.69
C GLU A 310 44.62 1.68 -8.78
N ARG A 311 45.00 1.01 -7.68
CA ARG A 311 45.14 -0.46 -7.64
C ARG A 311 43.81 -1.20 -7.74
N MET A 312 42.73 -0.63 -7.20
CA MET A 312 41.42 -1.28 -7.09
C MET A 312 40.39 -0.75 -8.08
N ALA A 313 40.60 0.43 -8.66
CA ALA A 313 39.63 1.11 -9.53
C ALA A 313 39.13 0.23 -10.70
N HIS A 314 39.97 -0.70 -11.16
CA HIS A 314 39.63 -1.64 -12.23
C HIS A 314 39.62 -3.10 -11.76
N SER A 315 39.51 -3.34 -10.46
CA SER A 315 39.29 -4.69 -9.93
C SER A 315 37.91 -5.20 -10.35
N PRO A 316 37.73 -6.53 -10.48
CA PRO A 316 36.41 -7.11 -10.69
C PRO A 316 35.40 -6.70 -9.61
N THR A 317 35.84 -6.57 -8.35
CA THR A 317 34.98 -6.19 -7.22
C THR A 317 34.48 -4.76 -7.34
N THR A 318 35.36 -3.81 -7.66
CA THR A 318 34.95 -2.40 -7.88
C THR A 318 33.98 -2.27 -9.04
N ARG A 319 34.25 -2.93 -10.18
CA ARG A 319 33.30 -2.95 -11.31
C ARG A 319 31.94 -3.52 -10.93
N ALA A 320 31.90 -4.64 -10.20
CA ALA A 320 30.64 -5.24 -9.78
C ALA A 320 29.84 -4.34 -8.83
N ILE A 321 30.51 -3.56 -7.97
CA ILE A 321 29.88 -2.55 -7.12
C ILE A 321 29.34 -1.39 -7.96
N ASP A 322 30.12 -0.86 -8.91
CA ASP A 322 29.70 0.24 -9.78
C ASP A 322 28.50 -0.18 -10.66
N ASP A 323 28.56 -1.36 -11.27
CA ASP A 323 27.45 -1.93 -12.07
C ASP A 323 26.17 -2.08 -11.23
N TYR A 324 26.31 -2.49 -9.96
CA TYR A 324 25.19 -2.57 -9.03
C TYR A 324 24.61 -1.20 -8.72
N LEU A 325 25.45 -0.21 -8.42
CA LEU A 325 25.00 1.15 -8.11
C LEU A 325 24.35 1.82 -9.33
N GLU A 326 24.81 1.53 -10.54
CA GLU A 326 24.17 2.01 -11.77
C GLU A 326 22.79 1.35 -11.99
N THR A 327 22.72 0.03 -11.86
CA THR A 327 21.51 -0.75 -12.19
C THR A 327 20.47 -0.70 -11.08
N TRP A 328 20.89 -0.78 -9.82
CA TRP A 328 20.03 -0.93 -8.64
C TRP A 328 20.25 0.15 -7.59
N GLY A 329 21.21 1.06 -7.77
CA GLY A 329 21.56 2.04 -6.73
C GLY A 329 20.45 3.03 -6.41
N PHE A 330 19.42 3.17 -7.25
CA PHE A 330 18.24 3.97 -6.93
C PHE A 330 17.38 3.37 -5.79
N ARG A 331 17.67 2.13 -5.36
CA ARG A 331 16.97 1.45 -4.28
C ARG A 331 17.54 1.84 -2.92
N CYS A 332 16.73 1.68 -1.88
CA CYS A 332 17.10 1.83 -0.47
C CYS A 332 15.95 1.33 0.43
N SER A 333 16.11 1.38 1.75
CA SER A 333 14.96 1.26 2.65
C SER A 333 14.19 2.58 2.66
N GLY A 334 12.87 2.53 2.42
CA GLY A 334 12.05 3.72 2.26
C GLY A 334 12.15 4.35 0.86
N GLU A 335 12.08 3.55 -0.20
CA GLU A 335 12.24 3.97 -1.61
C GLU A 335 11.30 5.11 -2.07
N LEU A 336 10.20 5.34 -1.35
CA LEU A 336 9.24 6.42 -1.64
C LEU A 336 9.47 7.70 -0.83
N MET A 337 10.38 7.66 0.14
CA MET A 337 10.71 8.81 0.99
C MET A 337 11.62 9.77 0.24
N LEU A 338 11.12 10.97 -0.06
CA LEU A 338 11.90 12.01 -0.76
C LEU A 338 13.11 12.50 0.07
N THR A 339 13.10 12.26 1.37
CA THR A 339 14.16 12.64 2.33
C THR A 339 15.22 11.57 2.55
N VAL A 340 15.06 10.37 1.98
CA VAL A 340 16.02 9.27 2.15
C VAL A 340 16.92 9.17 0.93
N ASP A 341 18.23 9.07 1.16
CA ASP A 341 19.21 8.84 0.10
C ASP A 341 19.22 7.39 -0.38
N ALA A 342 19.20 7.25 -1.70
CA ALA A 342 19.37 5.97 -2.37
C ALA A 342 20.84 5.54 -2.32
N TYR A 343 21.11 4.27 -2.62
CA TYR A 343 22.50 3.76 -2.62
C TYR A 343 23.41 4.49 -3.62
N CYS A 344 22.91 4.97 -4.75
CA CYS A 344 23.71 5.75 -5.68
C CYS A 344 23.92 7.22 -5.23
N ASP A 345 23.03 7.76 -4.40
CA ASP A 345 23.19 9.08 -3.78
C ASP A 345 24.21 9.02 -2.62
N ALA A 346 24.21 7.94 -1.84
CA ALA A 346 25.07 7.71 -0.68
C ALA A 346 25.65 6.27 -0.70
N PRO A 347 26.70 6.01 -1.53
CA PRO A 347 27.29 4.68 -1.70
C PRO A 347 27.81 4.04 -0.41
N GLU A 348 28.12 4.83 0.62
CA GLU A 348 28.55 4.37 1.95
C GLU A 348 27.51 3.41 2.55
N ARG A 349 26.22 3.70 2.35
CA ARG A 349 25.11 2.85 2.83
C ARG A 349 25.07 1.51 2.13
N PHE A 350 25.52 1.44 0.89
CA PHE A 350 25.66 0.18 0.16
C PHE A 350 26.85 -0.62 0.70
N ILE A 351 27.96 0.05 1.04
CA ILE A 351 29.09 -0.60 1.72
C ILE A 351 28.67 -1.16 3.09
N ASP A 352 27.85 -0.43 3.84
CA ASP A 352 27.29 -0.93 5.11
C ASP A 352 26.43 -2.18 4.92
N LEU A 353 25.62 -2.21 3.86
CA LEU A 353 24.83 -3.38 3.49
C LEU A 353 25.75 -4.57 3.14
N LEU A 354 26.79 -4.34 2.34
CA LEU A 354 27.76 -5.37 1.97
C LEU A 354 28.48 -5.94 3.20
N ARG A 355 28.83 -5.10 4.18
CA ARG A 355 29.44 -5.56 5.44
C ARG A 355 28.57 -6.59 6.15
N GLY A 356 27.26 -6.34 6.24
CA GLY A 356 26.30 -7.30 6.79
C GLY A 356 26.28 -8.63 6.04
N TYR A 357 26.30 -8.60 4.71
CA TYR A 357 26.36 -9.82 3.87
C TYR A 357 27.71 -10.55 3.96
N VAL A 358 28.80 -9.82 4.21
CA VAL A 358 30.14 -10.37 4.38
C VAL A 358 30.27 -11.10 5.72
N ASP A 359 29.78 -10.48 6.79
CA ASP A 359 29.86 -11.01 8.16
C ASP A 359 28.88 -12.15 8.43
N GLN A 360 27.72 -12.14 7.78
CA GLN A 360 26.71 -13.19 7.87
C GLN A 360 26.52 -13.87 6.50
N PRO A 361 27.41 -14.78 6.10
CA PRO A 361 27.28 -15.51 4.84
C PRO A 361 26.03 -16.38 4.86
N GLY A 362 24.97 -15.92 4.19
CA GLY A 362 23.81 -16.73 3.87
C GLY A 362 24.13 -17.75 2.76
N PRO A 363 23.28 -18.79 2.61
CA PRO A 363 23.38 -19.70 1.47
C PRO A 363 23.20 -18.92 0.16
N ASP A 364 23.75 -19.46 -0.93
CA ASP A 364 23.54 -18.91 -2.27
C ASP A 364 22.01 -18.72 -2.50
N PRO A 365 21.57 -17.48 -2.80
CA PRO A 365 20.17 -17.20 -3.07
C PRO A 365 19.58 -18.07 -4.19
N ASP A 366 20.36 -18.37 -5.24
CA ASP A 366 19.91 -19.17 -6.37
C ASP A 366 19.66 -20.64 -5.95
N ILE A 367 20.54 -21.20 -5.10
CA ILE A 367 20.34 -22.53 -4.51
C ILE A 367 19.09 -22.56 -3.64
N THR A 368 18.90 -21.55 -2.79
CA THR A 368 17.75 -21.44 -1.89
C THR A 368 16.43 -21.33 -2.67
N ILE A 369 16.41 -20.54 -3.74
CA ILE A 369 15.26 -20.40 -4.65
C ILE A 369 14.96 -21.73 -5.33
N ASN A 370 15.98 -22.44 -5.82
CA ASN A 370 15.81 -23.74 -6.48
C ASN A 370 15.25 -24.81 -5.53
N ALA A 371 15.73 -24.88 -4.29
CA ALA A 371 15.22 -25.78 -3.26
C ALA A 371 13.74 -25.51 -2.95
N LYS A 372 13.37 -24.24 -2.73
CA LYS A 372 11.97 -23.83 -2.52
C LYS A 372 11.09 -24.11 -3.74
N ALA A 373 11.62 -23.99 -4.95
CA ALA A 373 10.90 -24.34 -6.18
C ALA A 373 10.63 -25.85 -6.28
N GLU A 374 11.56 -26.69 -5.82
CA GLU A 374 11.36 -28.13 -5.74
C GLU A 374 10.33 -28.51 -4.68
N GLU A 375 10.41 -27.92 -3.49
CA GLU A 375 9.41 -28.09 -2.43
C GLU A 375 8.00 -27.74 -2.96
N ARG A 376 7.85 -26.60 -3.66
CA ARG A 376 6.57 -26.24 -4.31
C ARG A 376 6.09 -27.32 -5.27
N ARG A 377 6.99 -27.88 -6.11
CA ARG A 377 6.63 -28.96 -7.05
C ARG A 377 6.16 -30.21 -6.31
N ASN A 378 6.87 -30.62 -5.27
CA ASN A 378 6.52 -31.79 -4.46
C ASN A 378 5.20 -31.59 -3.73
N PHE A 379 4.99 -30.41 -3.15
CA PHE A 379 3.75 -30.02 -2.50
C PHE A 379 2.58 -29.96 -3.48
N THR A 380 2.77 -29.39 -4.67
CA THR A 380 1.73 -29.39 -5.71
C THR A 380 1.33 -30.82 -6.10
N ARG A 381 2.28 -31.75 -6.17
CA ARG A 381 2.00 -33.18 -6.45
C ARG A 381 1.27 -33.86 -5.30
N SER A 382 1.56 -33.53 -4.03
CA SER A 382 0.83 -34.10 -2.89
C SER A 382 -0.62 -33.59 -2.87
N LEU A 383 -0.85 -32.30 -3.11
CA LEU A 383 -2.19 -31.73 -3.16
C LEU A 383 -3.05 -32.33 -4.28
N ARG A 384 -2.48 -32.59 -5.46
CA ARG A 384 -3.18 -33.32 -6.53
C ARG A 384 -3.70 -34.67 -6.06
N ARG A 385 -2.89 -35.43 -5.31
CA ARG A 385 -3.29 -36.74 -4.75
C ARG A 385 -4.42 -36.60 -3.73
N VAL A 386 -4.38 -35.57 -2.89
CA VAL A 386 -5.46 -35.28 -1.92
C VAL A 386 -6.78 -34.94 -2.63
N LEU A 387 -6.74 -34.12 -3.68
CA LEU A 387 -7.94 -33.75 -4.45
C LEU A 387 -8.59 -34.98 -5.11
N VAL A 388 -7.80 -35.86 -5.72
CA VAL A 388 -8.30 -37.12 -6.29
C VAL A 388 -8.92 -38.00 -5.20
N ARG A 389 -8.23 -38.16 -4.06
CA ARG A 389 -8.71 -38.99 -2.95
C ARG A 389 -10.01 -38.45 -2.34
N LYS A 390 -10.16 -37.13 -2.18
CA LYS A 390 -11.39 -36.51 -1.64
C LYS A 390 -12.61 -36.67 -2.55
N ARG A 391 -12.43 -36.81 -3.87
CA ARG A 391 -13.53 -37.02 -4.82
C ARG A 391 -13.98 -38.49 -4.90
N GLY A 392 -13.18 -39.44 -4.44
CA GLY A 392 -13.56 -40.86 -4.36
C GLY A 392 -14.02 -41.41 -5.72
N LEU A 393 -15.24 -41.95 -5.77
CA LEU A 393 -15.87 -42.48 -7.01
C LEU A 393 -16.09 -41.42 -8.10
N LEU A 394 -16.11 -40.14 -7.72
CA LEU A 394 -16.17 -39.00 -8.65
C LEU A 394 -14.76 -38.51 -9.05
N ALA A 395 -13.74 -39.37 -9.01
CA ALA A 395 -12.36 -39.05 -9.37
C ALA A 395 -12.19 -38.28 -10.71
N PRO A 396 -12.97 -38.54 -11.78
CA PRO A 396 -12.90 -37.72 -12.99
C PRO A 396 -13.19 -36.23 -12.76
N LEU A 397 -14.05 -35.88 -11.81
CA LEU A 397 -14.34 -34.48 -11.44
C LEU A 397 -13.20 -33.81 -10.67
N ALA A 398 -12.24 -34.58 -10.12
CA ALA A 398 -11.03 -34.02 -9.51
C ALA A 398 -10.16 -33.28 -10.54
N PHE A 399 -10.28 -33.60 -11.83
CA PHE A 399 -9.60 -32.87 -12.90
C PHE A 399 -10.00 -31.39 -12.92
N VAL A 400 -11.27 -31.08 -12.65
CA VAL A 400 -11.77 -29.69 -12.59
C VAL A 400 -11.15 -28.94 -11.42
N ASP A 401 -11.09 -29.55 -10.24
CA ASP A 401 -10.44 -28.96 -9.06
C ASP A 401 -8.95 -28.73 -9.29
N ILE A 402 -8.27 -29.72 -9.88
CA ILE A 402 -6.85 -29.62 -10.22
C ILE A 402 -6.60 -28.52 -11.25
N ALA A 403 -7.45 -28.41 -12.27
CA ALA A 403 -7.36 -27.34 -13.27
C ALA A 403 -7.58 -25.96 -12.61
N ALA A 404 -8.61 -25.83 -11.77
CA ALA A 404 -8.89 -24.61 -11.03
C ALA A 404 -7.71 -24.19 -10.13
N MET A 405 -7.12 -25.14 -9.40
CA MET A 405 -5.92 -24.90 -8.59
C MET A 405 -4.76 -24.36 -9.43
N HIS A 406 -4.45 -24.99 -10.56
CA HIS A 406 -3.36 -24.51 -11.43
C HIS A 406 -3.62 -23.12 -12.00
N ILE A 407 -4.87 -22.83 -12.37
CA ILE A 407 -5.26 -21.50 -12.85
C ILE A 407 -5.07 -20.47 -11.74
N LEU A 408 -5.58 -20.73 -10.53
CA LEU A 408 -5.45 -19.83 -9.38
C LEU A 408 -3.99 -19.59 -8.98
N VAL A 409 -3.16 -20.64 -8.96
CA VAL A 409 -1.72 -20.52 -8.67
C VAL A 409 -1.04 -19.67 -9.75
N ARG A 410 -1.32 -19.92 -11.04
CA ARG A 410 -0.74 -19.12 -12.14
C ARG A 410 -1.16 -17.65 -12.06
N LEU A 411 -2.44 -17.38 -11.78
CA LEU A 411 -2.96 -16.02 -11.62
C LEU A 411 -2.34 -15.31 -10.43
N CYS A 412 -2.19 -16.00 -9.29
CA CYS A 412 -1.56 -15.45 -8.10
C CYS A 412 -0.08 -15.13 -8.32
N ILE A 413 0.67 -16.07 -8.90
CA ILE A 413 2.09 -15.86 -9.25
C ILE A 413 2.24 -14.71 -10.25
N GLY A 414 1.40 -14.66 -11.29
CA GLY A 414 1.40 -13.60 -12.28
C GLY A 414 1.06 -12.22 -11.69
N GLY A 415 0.11 -12.16 -10.76
CA GLY A 415 -0.25 -10.95 -10.01
C GLY A 415 0.90 -10.45 -9.14
N ILE A 416 1.50 -11.32 -8.32
CA ILE A 416 2.65 -10.96 -7.47
C ILE A 416 3.84 -10.50 -8.31
N ALA A 417 4.18 -11.23 -9.38
CA ALA A 417 5.28 -10.84 -10.27
C ALA A 417 5.03 -9.48 -10.96
N SER A 418 3.78 -9.21 -11.36
CA SER A 418 3.39 -7.91 -11.92
C SER A 418 3.53 -6.78 -10.91
N ARG A 419 3.11 -7.01 -9.66
CA ARG A 419 3.24 -6.05 -8.56
C ARG A 419 4.70 -5.71 -8.27
N GLU A 420 5.56 -6.70 -8.19
CA GLU A 420 7.00 -6.50 -7.92
C GLU A 420 7.68 -5.67 -9.03
N ARG A 421 7.30 -5.90 -10.29
CA ARG A 421 7.77 -5.10 -11.43
C ARG A 421 7.33 -3.65 -11.35
N VAL A 422 6.05 -3.43 -11.05
CA VAL A 422 5.48 -2.08 -10.87
C VAL A 422 6.17 -1.34 -9.72
N ARG A 423 6.36 -2.00 -8.57
CA ARG A 423 7.05 -1.44 -7.39
C ARG A 423 8.49 -1.03 -7.69
N LEU A 424 9.22 -1.85 -8.45
CA LEU A 424 10.57 -1.49 -8.87
C LEU A 424 10.59 -0.19 -9.69
N LYS A 425 9.67 -0.05 -10.66
CA LYS A 425 9.55 1.19 -11.44
C LYS A 425 9.03 2.36 -10.61
N GLN A 426 8.25 2.11 -9.57
CA GLN A 426 7.85 3.14 -8.61
C GLN A 426 9.07 3.75 -7.91
N ALA A 427 9.95 2.90 -7.36
CA ALA A 427 11.19 3.35 -6.72
C ALA A 427 12.05 4.17 -7.69
N LEU A 428 12.21 3.68 -8.93
CA LEU A 428 12.93 4.41 -9.98
C LEU A 428 12.32 5.80 -10.25
N LEU A 429 10.99 5.90 -10.40
CA LEU A 429 10.29 7.16 -10.63
C LEU A 429 10.52 8.16 -9.49
N TYR A 430 10.36 7.73 -8.24
CA TYR A 430 10.54 8.58 -7.06
C TYR A 430 11.98 9.06 -6.92
N HIS A 431 12.96 8.18 -7.17
CA HIS A 431 14.36 8.57 -7.16
C HIS A 431 14.68 9.64 -8.22
N ARG A 432 14.22 9.46 -9.46
CA ARG A 432 14.43 10.47 -10.52
C ARG A 432 13.71 11.78 -10.22
N PHE A 433 12.50 11.71 -9.66
CA PHE A 433 11.77 12.88 -9.21
C PHE A 433 12.48 13.64 -8.09
N LYS A 434 13.08 12.94 -7.13
CA LYS A 434 13.91 13.55 -6.08
C LYS A 434 15.07 14.37 -6.66
N ILE A 435 15.74 13.87 -7.70
CA ILE A 435 16.80 14.62 -8.39
C ILE A 435 16.23 15.88 -9.06
N VAL A 436 15.08 15.78 -9.71
CA VAL A 436 14.39 16.94 -10.31
C VAL A 436 14.03 17.97 -9.23
N LEU A 437 13.50 17.53 -8.08
CA LEU A 437 13.19 18.41 -6.95
C LEU A 437 14.43 19.12 -6.40
N LYS A 438 15.55 18.42 -6.22
CA LYS A 438 16.81 19.03 -5.78
C LYS A 438 17.27 20.14 -6.74
N ARG A 439 17.15 19.90 -8.06
CA ARG A 439 17.46 20.91 -9.09
C ARG A 439 16.50 22.10 -9.04
N ILE A 440 15.20 21.86 -8.88
CA ILE A 440 14.21 22.94 -8.71
C ILE A 440 14.51 23.74 -7.43
N GLY A 441 14.81 23.08 -6.32
CA GLY A 441 15.18 23.72 -5.06
C GLY A 441 16.38 24.66 -5.23
N ALA A 442 17.43 24.21 -5.94
CA ALA A 442 18.59 25.05 -6.25
C ALA A 442 18.25 26.30 -7.10
N GLN A 443 17.31 26.17 -8.04
CA GLN A 443 16.80 27.30 -8.83
C GLN A 443 16.00 28.28 -7.95
N LEU A 444 15.18 27.77 -7.02
CA LEU A 444 14.41 28.60 -6.10
C LEU A 444 15.29 29.35 -5.09
N VAL A 445 16.41 28.76 -4.66
CA VAL A 445 17.44 29.45 -3.86
C VAL A 445 18.08 30.56 -4.66
N SER A 446 18.48 30.28 -5.91
CA SER A 446 19.06 31.30 -6.79
C SER A 446 18.11 32.47 -7.09
N ALA A 447 16.81 32.21 -7.06
CA ALA A 447 15.75 33.21 -7.21
C ALA A 447 15.30 33.86 -5.90
N ASP A 448 15.98 33.59 -4.78
CA ASP A 448 15.69 34.15 -3.46
C ASP A 448 14.26 33.84 -2.96
N VAL A 449 13.71 32.67 -3.34
CA VAL A 449 12.35 32.22 -2.95
C VAL A 449 12.37 31.37 -1.68
N ILE A 450 13.43 30.58 -1.48
CA ILE A 450 13.67 29.73 -0.30
C ILE A 450 15.14 29.83 0.12
N ASP A 451 15.44 29.55 1.39
CA ASP A 451 16.80 29.72 1.93
C ASP A 451 17.73 28.54 1.58
N ASN A 452 17.23 27.30 1.56
CA ASN A 452 18.00 26.10 1.22
C ASN A 452 17.28 25.26 0.16
N ALA A 453 18.03 24.50 -0.65
CA ALA A 453 17.42 23.69 -1.71
C ALA A 453 16.42 22.64 -1.16
N ASP A 454 16.71 22.06 0.01
CA ASP A 454 15.85 21.05 0.64
C ASP A 454 14.58 21.63 1.28
N ASP A 455 14.50 22.96 1.42
CA ASP A 455 13.30 23.64 1.94
C ASP A 455 12.10 23.42 1.00
N ILE A 456 12.33 23.07 -0.27
CA ILE A 456 11.29 22.64 -1.23
C ILE A 456 10.42 21.49 -0.71
N MET A 457 10.96 20.63 0.17
CA MET A 457 10.24 19.49 0.71
C MET A 457 9.08 19.88 1.64
N TYR A 458 9.09 21.12 2.15
CA TYR A 458 8.06 21.69 3.03
C TYR A 458 6.99 22.48 2.28
N LEU A 459 7.11 22.58 0.95
CA LEU A 459 6.04 23.02 0.07
C LEU A 459 5.18 21.84 -0.34
N ARG A 460 3.91 22.09 -0.64
CA ARG A 460 3.05 21.11 -1.30
C ARG A 460 3.33 21.07 -2.80
N HIS A 461 2.97 19.99 -3.47
CA HIS A 461 3.21 19.88 -4.92
C HIS A 461 2.46 20.95 -5.73
N GLU A 462 1.29 21.40 -5.26
CA GLU A 462 0.53 22.47 -5.91
C GLU A 462 1.22 23.83 -5.76
N GLU A 463 1.82 24.11 -4.60
CA GLU A 463 2.57 25.34 -4.36
C GLU A 463 3.84 25.38 -5.24
N ILE A 464 4.51 24.24 -5.41
CA ILE A 464 5.64 24.12 -6.35
C ILE A 464 5.16 24.35 -7.78
N ALA A 465 4.02 23.78 -8.18
CA ALA A 465 3.45 24.00 -9.51
C ALA A 465 3.13 25.49 -9.76
N GLU A 466 2.57 26.18 -8.75
CA GLU A 466 2.27 27.61 -8.82
C GLU A 466 3.53 28.48 -8.93
N LEU A 467 4.58 28.15 -8.17
CA LEU A 467 5.89 28.80 -8.23
C LEU A 467 6.54 28.63 -9.60
N LEU A 468 6.58 27.41 -10.13
CA LEU A 468 7.12 27.12 -11.46
C LEU A 468 6.32 27.81 -12.59
N ALA A 469 5.05 28.13 -12.34
CA ALA A 469 4.19 28.84 -13.26
C ALA A 469 4.17 30.36 -13.04
N MET A 470 4.85 30.88 -12.01
CA MET A 470 4.79 32.28 -11.58
C MET A 470 3.34 32.77 -11.34
N SER A 471 2.51 31.89 -10.80
CA SER A 471 1.07 32.10 -10.64
C SER A 471 0.60 32.08 -9.18
N GLN A 472 1.53 31.94 -8.25
CA GLN A 472 1.23 31.95 -6.82
C GLN A 472 0.63 33.30 -6.41
N LEU A 473 -0.42 33.27 -5.59
CA LEU A 473 -1.12 34.48 -5.14
C LEU A 473 -0.24 35.37 -4.24
N LEU A 474 0.56 34.76 -3.36
CA LEU A 474 1.37 35.44 -2.34
C LEU A 474 2.83 34.96 -2.36
N PRO A 475 3.60 35.28 -3.42
CA PRO A 475 4.96 34.76 -3.59
C PRO A 475 5.92 35.18 -2.47
N GLY A 476 5.74 36.39 -1.91
CA GLY A 476 6.58 36.92 -0.83
C GLY A 476 6.45 36.19 0.52
N ALA A 477 5.39 35.40 0.73
CA ALA A 477 5.18 34.65 1.97
C ALA A 477 5.88 33.29 2.00
N THR A 478 6.48 32.86 0.88
CA THR A 478 6.97 31.47 0.70
C THR A 478 8.00 31.08 1.76
N ARG A 479 8.98 31.94 2.06
CA ARG A 479 10.00 31.64 3.10
C ARG A 479 9.40 31.49 4.49
N GLU A 480 8.48 32.37 4.85
CA GLU A 480 7.81 32.33 6.16
C GLU A 480 6.98 31.06 6.32
N ILE A 481 6.25 30.67 5.28
CA ILE A 481 5.47 29.42 5.24
C ILE A 481 6.38 28.21 5.42
N VAL A 482 7.48 28.15 4.67
CA VAL A 482 8.42 27.03 4.77
C VAL A 482 9.08 26.97 6.15
N SER A 483 9.54 28.10 6.67
CA SER A 483 10.13 28.19 8.01
C SER A 483 9.17 27.69 9.09
N ALA A 484 7.91 28.16 9.08
CA ALA A 484 6.89 27.72 10.01
C ALA A 484 6.63 26.21 9.92
N ARG A 485 6.47 25.67 8.71
CA ARG A 485 6.24 24.24 8.48
C ARG A 485 7.44 23.38 8.90
N ARG A 486 8.67 23.86 8.72
CA ARG A 486 9.88 23.14 9.15
C ARG A 486 9.96 23.03 10.67
N ILE A 487 9.65 24.12 11.38
CA ILE A 487 9.57 24.13 12.85
C ILE A 487 8.48 23.16 13.32
N GLU A 488 7.28 23.27 12.76
CA GLU A 488 6.17 22.40 13.13
C GLU A 488 6.47 20.93 12.83
N PHE A 489 7.05 20.62 11.66
CA PHE A 489 7.46 19.27 11.29
C PHE A 489 8.49 18.69 12.27
N SER A 490 9.48 19.48 12.66
CA SER A 490 10.50 19.06 13.63
C SER A 490 9.89 18.73 14.99
N LEU A 491 8.89 19.50 15.43
CA LEU A 491 8.17 19.24 16.68
C LEU A 491 7.23 18.03 16.54
N ALA A 492 6.40 17.99 15.50
CA ALA A 492 5.36 16.98 15.33
C ALA A 492 5.92 15.58 15.01
N SER A 493 7.06 15.49 14.32
CA SER A 493 7.71 14.21 14.00
C SER A 493 8.26 13.45 15.22
N THR A 494 8.39 14.11 16.37
CA THR A 494 8.76 13.48 17.64
C THR A 494 7.57 12.77 18.33
N LYS A 495 6.34 13.07 17.90
CA LYS A 495 5.13 12.50 18.49
C LYS A 495 4.91 11.08 17.97
N VAL A 496 4.59 10.17 18.88
CA VAL A 496 4.26 8.77 18.55
C VAL A 496 2.76 8.56 18.71
N TYR A 497 2.13 8.02 17.66
CA TYR A 497 0.73 7.63 17.65
C TYR A 497 0.63 6.09 17.63
N PRO A 498 -0.43 5.50 18.20
CA PRO A 498 -0.67 4.06 18.09
C PRO A 498 -0.77 3.61 16.63
N ASP A 499 -0.49 2.32 16.39
CA ASP A 499 -0.61 1.73 15.05
C ASP A 499 -2.05 1.75 14.54
N ASP A 500 -3.00 1.46 15.44
CA ASP A 500 -4.43 1.57 15.19
C ASP A 500 -5.09 2.47 16.24
N PHE A 501 -5.94 3.40 15.82
CA PHE A 501 -6.73 4.23 16.73
C PHE A 501 -8.00 4.75 16.04
N SER A 502 -8.83 5.49 16.79
CA SER A 502 -10.03 6.11 16.23
C SER A 502 -10.17 7.56 16.68
N THR A 503 -10.66 8.41 15.79
CA THR A 503 -11.00 9.81 16.10
C THR A 503 -12.50 10.03 15.94
N ALA A 504 -13.04 11.07 16.60
CA ALA A 504 -14.36 11.57 16.27
C ALA A 504 -14.27 12.30 14.91
N ALA A 505 -15.25 12.10 14.03
CA ALA A 505 -15.31 12.81 12.75
C ALA A 505 -15.25 14.34 12.99
N GLY A 506 -14.21 14.98 12.45
CA GLY A 506 -13.99 16.43 12.56
C GLY A 506 -13.06 16.87 13.71
N ALA A 507 -12.61 15.96 14.58
CA ALA A 507 -11.55 16.25 15.55
C ALA A 507 -10.19 15.92 14.95
N GLN A 508 -9.26 16.89 14.96
CA GLN A 508 -7.84 16.69 14.60
C GLN A 508 -7.04 16.16 15.78
#